data_AF-A0A9E2X1T0-F1
#
_entry.id   AF-A0A9E2X1T0-F1
#
_cell.length_a   1.000
_cell.length_b   1.000
_cell.length_c   1.000
_cell.angle_alpha   90.00
_cell.angle_beta   90.00
_cell.angle_gamma   90.00
#
_symmetry.space_group_name_H-M   'P 1'
#
loop_
_entity.id
_entity.type
_entity.pdbx_description
1 polymer ?
#
loop_
_entity_poly.entity_id
_entity_poly.type
_entity_poly.pdbx_seq_one_letter_code
_entity_poly.pdbx_strand_id
1 'polypeptide(L)'
;MWLALVSLLLAIITYFSNLTTLTGPFVIGFFVLLALSAPGIKQIKGFAFALWIFSSVSAAMFYPGVFQSWGTFDLKVLIVPLLQIIMFGMGSQMSIKDFQGVIKMPKGVIVGILCQFTIMPIIGITIATTFGFPPEIAAGIVLVGSSPSGLASNVMAFLSKANLALSVTLTAVATLLAPIMTPLL
;
A
#
# COMPACT_ATOMS: atom_id res chain seq x y z
N MET A 1 15.63 -0.35 18.82
CA MET A 1 14.44 0.08 19.60
C MET A 1 14.70 1.29 20.48
N TRP A 2 15.65 1.26 21.43
CA TRP A 2 15.99 2.45 22.24
C TRP A 2 16.39 3.68 21.40
N LEU A 3 17.19 3.49 20.35
CA LEU A 3 17.54 4.54 19.39
C LEU A 3 16.32 5.15 18.67
N ALA A 4 15.29 4.36 18.38
CA ALA A 4 14.06 4.85 17.76
C ALA A 4 13.23 5.69 18.75
N LEU A 5 13.17 5.27 20.02
CA LEU A 5 12.50 6.07 21.06
C LEU A 5 13.20 7.41 21.28
N VAL A 6 14.53 7.42 21.25
CA VAL A 6 15.32 8.66 21.33
C VAL A 6 15.05 9.56 20.12
N SER A 7 15.00 9.03 18.91
CA SER A 7 14.71 9.85 17.72
C SER A 7 13.27 10.38 17.70
N LEU A 8 12.30 9.64 18.25
CA LEU A 8 10.93 10.11 18.43
C LEU A 8 10.85 11.27 19.45
N LEU A 9 11.55 11.15 20.58
CA LEU A 9 11.60 12.22 21.57
C LEU A 9 12.26 13.48 21.00
N LEU A 10 13.35 13.34 20.23
CA LEU A 10 14.00 14.46 19.54
C LEU A 10 13.10 15.08 18.47
N ALA A 11 12.32 14.27 17.73
CA ALA A 11 11.33 14.78 16.77
C ALA A 11 10.25 15.62 17.46
N ILE A 12 9.75 15.17 18.61
CA ILE A 12 8.74 15.89 19.41
C ILE A 12 9.33 17.21 19.94
N ILE A 13 10.52 17.17 20.53
CA ILE A 13 11.18 18.36 21.10
C ILE A 13 11.45 19.41 20.01
N THR A 14 11.94 18.98 18.84
CA THR A 14 12.23 19.90 17.73
C THR A 14 10.96 20.48 17.10
N TYR A 15 9.87 19.70 17.05
CA TYR A 15 8.57 20.17 16.60
C TYR A 15 8.03 21.28 17.50
N PHE A 16 8.05 21.09 18.82
CA PHE A 16 7.63 22.12 19.79
C PHE A 16 8.56 23.35 19.82
N SER A 17 9.80 23.19 19.36
CA SER A 17 10.79 24.29 19.32
C SER A 17 10.77 25.08 17.99
N ASN A 18 9.83 24.82 17.08
CA ASN A 18 9.72 25.45 15.74
C ASN A 18 10.96 25.26 14.83
N LEU A 19 11.83 24.27 15.10
CA LEU A 19 12.99 23.94 14.23
C LEU A 19 12.57 22.92 13.16
N THR A 20 11.75 23.36 12.21
CA THR A 20 11.17 22.51 11.15
C THR A 20 12.21 21.81 10.27
N THR A 21 13.40 22.39 10.10
CA THR A 21 14.51 21.80 9.33
C THR A 21 15.12 20.57 10.00
N LEU A 22 15.07 20.49 11.33
CA LEU A 22 15.61 19.37 12.11
C LEU A 22 14.56 18.30 12.40
N THR A 23 13.27 18.65 12.40
CA THR A 23 12.18 17.67 12.62
C THR A 23 12.16 16.58 11.54
N GLY A 24 12.40 16.94 10.27
CA GLY A 24 12.38 15.98 9.16
C GLY A 24 13.32 14.78 9.33
N PRO A 25 14.64 15.00 9.54
CA PRO A 25 15.60 13.92 9.76
C PRO A 25 15.27 13.03 10.97
N PHE A 26 14.72 13.58 12.05
CA PHE A 26 14.36 12.80 13.24
C PHE A 26 13.12 11.92 13.03
N VAL A 27 12.11 12.41 12.29
CA VAL A 27 10.93 11.61 11.91
C VAL A 27 11.32 10.48 10.96
N ILE A 28 12.15 10.77 9.95
CA ILE A 28 12.66 9.73 9.03
C ILE A 28 13.50 8.71 9.80
N GLY A 29 14.42 9.18 10.64
CA GLY A 29 15.27 8.34 11.48
C GLY A 29 14.45 7.43 12.40
N PHE A 30 13.35 7.92 12.97
CA PHE A 30 12.42 7.10 13.75
C PHE A 30 11.88 5.91 12.94
N PHE A 31 11.28 6.17 11.78
CA PHE A 31 10.70 5.09 10.97
C PHE A 31 11.76 4.14 10.40
N VAL A 32 12.93 4.64 9.98
CA VAL A 32 14.06 3.80 9.51
C VAL A 32 14.54 2.88 10.63
N LEU A 33 14.81 3.42 11.83
CA LEU A 33 15.30 2.63 12.95
C LEU A 33 14.28 1.59 13.42
N LEU A 34 12.99 1.92 13.33
CA LEU A 34 11.90 0.99 13.63
C LEU A 34 11.83 -0.11 12.56
N ALA A 35 11.93 0.25 11.28
CA ALA A 35 11.97 -0.71 10.15
C ALA A 35 13.17 -1.66 10.24
N LEU A 36 14.37 -1.16 10.55
CA LEU A 36 15.58 -1.97 10.74
C LEU A 36 15.51 -2.85 11.99
N SER A 37 14.82 -2.40 13.04
CA SER A 37 14.59 -3.21 14.25
C SER A 37 13.51 -4.29 14.04
N ALA A 38 12.69 -4.19 13.00
CA ALA A 38 11.52 -5.04 12.80
C ALA A 38 11.83 -6.55 12.66
N PRO A 39 12.89 -6.99 11.92
CA PRO A 39 13.21 -8.40 11.79
C PRO A 39 13.60 -9.10 13.11
N GLY A 40 14.10 -8.33 14.10
CA GLY A 40 14.56 -8.86 15.39
C GLY A 40 13.47 -9.05 16.44
N ILE A 41 12.26 -8.53 16.21
CA ILE A 41 11.17 -8.53 17.20
C ILE A 41 9.96 -9.31 16.64
N LYS A 42 9.56 -10.39 17.32
CA LYS A 42 8.48 -11.31 16.85
C LYS A 42 7.16 -10.58 16.53
N GLN A 43 6.84 -9.53 17.28
CA GLN A 43 5.58 -8.78 17.16
C GLN A 43 5.54 -7.86 15.94
N ILE A 44 6.66 -7.23 15.56
CA ILE A 44 6.70 -6.23 14.48
C ILE A 44 7.28 -6.76 13.17
N LYS A 45 7.78 -8.01 13.15
CA LYS A 45 8.35 -8.65 11.96
C LYS A 45 7.43 -8.63 10.74
N GLY A 46 6.11 -8.81 10.93
CA GLY A 46 5.12 -8.76 9.86
C GLY A 46 4.87 -7.37 9.28
N PHE A 47 5.23 -6.31 10.02
CA PHE A 47 4.99 -4.91 9.64
C PHE A 47 6.22 -4.23 9.04
N ALA A 48 7.35 -4.95 8.87
CA ALA A 48 8.60 -4.38 8.35
C ALA A 48 8.39 -3.62 7.03
N PHE A 49 7.59 -4.18 6.11
CA PHE A 49 7.25 -3.53 4.85
C PHE A 49 6.47 -2.22 5.05
N ALA A 50 5.46 -2.21 5.91
CA ALA A 50 4.69 -1.00 6.22
C ALA A 50 5.57 0.09 6.85
N LEU A 51 6.51 -0.29 7.72
CA LEU A 51 7.45 0.65 8.34
C LEU A 51 8.40 1.29 7.33
N TRP A 52 8.85 0.52 6.33
CA TRP A 52 9.60 1.07 5.21
C TRP A 52 8.76 2.04 4.38
N ILE A 53 7.47 1.77 4.15
CA ILE A 53 6.57 2.72 3.50
C ILE A 53 6.48 4.01 4.30
N PHE A 54 6.24 3.95 5.62
CA PHE A 54 6.18 5.15 6.46
C PHE A 54 7.48 5.97 6.43
N SER A 55 8.62 5.29 6.42
CA SER A 55 9.93 5.94 6.26
C SER A 55 10.03 6.67 4.92
N SER A 56 9.69 6.01 3.82
CA SER A 56 9.76 6.59 2.48
C SER A 56 8.80 7.76 2.29
N VAL A 57 7.57 7.65 2.80
CA VAL A 57 6.56 8.73 2.77
C VAL A 57 7.04 9.92 3.59
N SER A 58 7.56 9.69 4.79
CA SER A 58 8.11 10.77 5.63
C SER A 58 9.26 11.48 4.91
N ALA A 59 10.17 10.72 4.28
CA ALA A 59 11.26 11.31 3.49
C ALA A 59 10.76 12.16 2.33
N ALA A 60 9.75 11.67 1.59
CA ALA A 60 9.15 12.40 0.48
C ALA A 60 8.40 13.67 0.92
N MET A 61 7.77 13.67 2.09
CA MET A 61 7.07 14.83 2.63
C MET A 61 8.02 15.94 3.09
N PHE A 62 9.11 15.60 3.77
CA PHE A 62 10.07 16.60 4.28
C PHE A 62 11.10 17.06 3.23
N TYR A 63 11.42 16.21 2.26
CA TYR A 63 12.40 16.51 1.20
C TYR A 63 11.83 16.28 -0.21
N PRO A 64 10.73 16.96 -0.59
CA PRO A 64 10.03 16.71 -1.85
C PRO A 64 10.90 16.93 -3.08
N GLY A 65 11.82 17.91 -3.05
CA GLY A 65 12.71 18.21 -4.18
C GLY A 65 13.59 17.03 -4.61
N VAL A 66 13.95 16.14 -3.67
CA VAL A 66 14.76 14.94 -3.98
C VAL A 66 13.93 13.88 -4.71
N PHE A 67 12.61 13.87 -4.55
CA PHE A 67 11.73 12.82 -5.09
C PHE A 67 10.84 13.29 -6.25
N GLN A 68 10.89 14.57 -6.60
CA GLN A 68 10.13 15.13 -7.72
C GLN A 68 10.99 15.31 -8.98
N SER A 69 12.20 15.85 -8.85
CA SER A 69 13.04 16.14 -10.01
C SER A 69 14.53 15.98 -9.73
N TRP A 70 15.22 15.25 -10.59
CA TRP A 70 16.68 15.20 -10.61
C TRP A 70 17.18 16.04 -11.79
N GLY A 71 17.52 17.30 -11.51
CA GLY A 71 17.89 18.27 -12.55
C GLY A 71 16.72 18.57 -13.48
N THR A 72 16.81 18.10 -14.73
CA THR A 72 15.77 18.25 -15.77
C THR A 72 14.82 17.05 -15.88
N PHE A 73 15.05 15.99 -15.10
CA PHE A 73 14.30 14.74 -15.19
C PHE A 73 13.22 14.66 -14.10
N ASP A 74 11.95 14.58 -14.49
CA ASP A 74 10.81 14.37 -13.57
C ASP A 74 10.68 12.87 -13.25
N LEU A 75 10.81 12.55 -11.96
CA LEU A 75 10.75 11.17 -11.47
C LEU A 75 9.36 10.54 -11.67
N LYS A 76 8.30 11.33 -11.90
CA LYS A 76 6.96 10.82 -12.20
C LYS A 76 6.94 9.91 -13.42
N VAL A 77 7.82 10.13 -14.40
CA VAL A 77 7.91 9.31 -15.61
C VAL A 77 8.29 7.85 -15.28
N LEU A 78 8.98 7.61 -14.16
CA LEU A 78 9.34 6.27 -13.70
C LEU A 78 8.17 5.51 -13.06
N ILE A 79 7.07 6.17 -12.68
CA ILE A 79 5.96 5.52 -11.97
C ILE A 79 5.38 4.38 -12.83
N VAL A 80 5.10 4.64 -14.11
CA VAL A 80 4.49 3.65 -15.01
C VAL A 80 5.43 2.45 -15.26
N PRO A 81 6.71 2.62 -15.64
CA PRO A 81 7.64 1.50 -15.78
C PRO A 81 7.84 0.69 -14.49
N LEU A 82 7.91 1.34 -13.33
CA LEU A 82 8.05 0.64 -12.04
C LEU A 82 6.80 -0.19 -11.74
N LEU A 83 5.60 0.36 -11.98
CA LEU A 83 4.35 -0.40 -11.85
C LEU A 83 4.31 -1.59 -12.81
N GLN A 84 4.77 -1.43 -14.05
CA GLN A 84 4.86 -2.55 -15.01
C GLN A 84 5.78 -3.66 -14.51
N ILE A 85 6.95 -3.32 -13.93
CA ILE A 85 7.87 -4.31 -13.35
C ILE A 85 7.22 -5.01 -12.15
N ILE A 86 6.52 -4.27 -11.29
CA ILE A 86 5.81 -4.83 -10.13
C ILE A 86 4.70 -5.79 -10.60
N MET A 87 3.88 -5.38 -11.56
CA MET A 87 2.79 -6.20 -12.10
C MET A 87 3.32 -7.42 -12.88
N PHE A 88 4.46 -7.29 -13.57
CA PHE A 88 5.15 -8.42 -14.20
C PHE A 88 5.69 -9.40 -13.15
N GLY A 89 6.33 -8.90 -12.09
CA GLY A 89 6.80 -9.71 -10.97
C GLY A 89 5.65 -10.46 -10.27
N MET A 90 4.51 -9.78 -10.11
CA MET A 90 3.27 -10.38 -9.62
C MET A 90 2.76 -11.50 -10.55
N GLY A 91 2.66 -11.23 -11.86
CA GLY A 91 2.19 -12.20 -12.84
C GLY A 91 3.10 -13.42 -12.99
N SER A 92 4.42 -13.25 -12.88
CA SER A 92 5.38 -14.37 -12.97
C SER A 92 5.32 -15.33 -11.78
N GLN A 93 4.78 -14.90 -10.64
CA GLN A 93 4.55 -15.76 -9.46
C GLN A 93 3.21 -16.49 -9.51
N MET A 94 2.30 -16.13 -10.41
CA MET A 94 1.00 -16.78 -10.53
C MET A 94 1.11 -18.08 -11.33
N SER A 95 0.52 -19.14 -10.80
CA SER A 95 0.48 -20.45 -11.44
C SER A 95 -0.88 -20.69 -12.10
N ILE A 96 -0.88 -21.51 -13.15
CA ILE A 96 -2.12 -22.08 -13.74
C ILE A 96 -2.96 -22.81 -12.65
N LYS A 97 -2.30 -23.32 -11.61
CA LYS A 97 -2.98 -23.95 -10.46
C LYS A 97 -3.83 -22.96 -9.65
N ASP A 98 -3.48 -21.67 -9.62
CA ASP A 98 -4.28 -20.66 -8.94
C ASP A 98 -5.61 -20.44 -9.68
N PHE A 99 -5.61 -20.54 -11.01
CA PHE A 99 -6.82 -20.52 -11.81
C PHE A 99 -7.70 -21.77 -11.63
N GLN A 100 -7.10 -22.93 -11.34
CA GLN A 100 -7.87 -24.12 -10.95
C GLN A 100 -8.61 -23.91 -9.63
N GLY A 101 -8.14 -23.01 -8.75
CA GLY A 101 -8.83 -22.58 -7.55
C GLY A 101 -10.24 -22.03 -7.83
N VAL A 102 -10.41 -21.34 -8.97
CA VAL A 102 -11.72 -20.82 -9.42
C VAL A 102 -12.71 -21.95 -9.64
N ILE A 103 -12.26 -23.01 -10.32
CA ILE A 103 -13.10 -24.17 -10.66
C ILE A 103 -13.42 -24.99 -9.41
N LYS A 104 -12.48 -25.09 -8.47
CA LYS A 104 -12.66 -25.84 -7.21
C LYS A 104 -13.58 -25.13 -6.22
N MET A 105 -13.58 -23.80 -6.20
CA MET A 105 -14.31 -23.00 -5.21
C MET A 105 -15.08 -21.82 -5.84
N PRO A 106 -15.96 -22.04 -6.83
CA PRO A 106 -16.55 -20.96 -7.63
C PRO A 106 -17.44 -20.03 -6.80
N LYS A 107 -18.19 -20.57 -5.83
CA LYS A 107 -19.04 -19.78 -4.93
C LYS A 107 -18.22 -18.78 -4.10
N GLY A 108 -17.08 -19.21 -3.57
CA GLY A 108 -16.20 -18.35 -2.76
C GLY A 108 -15.56 -17.25 -3.59
N VAL A 109 -15.15 -17.57 -4.82
CA VAL A 109 -14.54 -16.59 -5.74
C VAL A 109 -15.56 -15.53 -6.17
N ILE A 110 -16.77 -15.94 -6.56
CA ILE A 110 -17.83 -14.99 -6.96
C ILE A 110 -18.19 -14.05 -5.81
N VAL A 111 -18.41 -14.59 -4.61
CA VAL A 111 -18.72 -13.77 -3.43
C VAL A 111 -17.57 -12.80 -3.12
N GLY A 112 -16.33 -13.25 -3.16
CA GLY A 112 -15.17 -12.39 -2.90
C GLY A 112 -15.02 -11.26 -3.92
N ILE A 113 -15.23 -11.54 -5.21
CA ILE A 113 -15.19 -10.53 -6.28
C ILE A 113 -16.32 -9.51 -6.11
N LEU A 114 -17.54 -9.98 -5.86
CA LEU A 114 -18.69 -9.10 -5.60
C LEU A 114 -18.42 -8.20 -4.40
N CYS A 115 -17.94 -8.76 -3.29
CA CYS A 115 -17.58 -7.97 -2.12
C CYS A 115 -16.47 -6.95 -2.43
N GLN A 116 -15.41 -7.35 -3.14
CA GLN A 116 -14.31 -6.45 -3.50
C GLN A 116 -14.79 -5.25 -4.33
N PHE A 117 -15.55 -5.50 -5.40
CA PHE A 117 -16.01 -4.46 -6.32
C PHE A 117 -17.30 -3.76 -5.89
N THR A 118 -17.91 -4.16 -4.77
CA THR A 118 -19.09 -3.46 -4.20
C THR A 118 -18.72 -2.71 -2.94
N ILE A 119 -18.12 -3.39 -1.97
CA ILE A 119 -17.84 -2.82 -0.64
C ILE A 119 -16.75 -1.75 -0.73
N MET A 120 -15.64 -2.01 -1.43
CA MET A 120 -14.53 -1.06 -1.48
C MET A 120 -14.89 0.26 -2.20
N PRO A 121 -15.57 0.25 -3.37
CA PRO A 121 -16.00 1.49 -4.02
C PRO A 121 -17.05 2.25 -3.20
N ILE A 122 -18.03 1.56 -2.60
CA ILE A 122 -19.05 2.20 -1.76
C ILE A 122 -18.40 2.90 -0.57
N ILE A 123 -17.43 2.27 0.08
CA ILE A 123 -16.67 2.89 1.17
C ILE A 123 -15.89 4.11 0.63
N GLY A 124 -15.23 4.00 -0.52
CA GLY A 124 -14.51 5.11 -1.15
C GLY A 124 -15.41 6.33 -1.40
N ILE A 125 -16.59 6.12 -1.99
CA ILE A 125 -17.59 7.17 -2.25
C ILE A 125 -18.13 7.74 -0.93
N THR A 126 -18.41 6.89 0.05
CA THR A 126 -18.93 7.34 1.36
C THR A 126 -17.92 8.23 2.07
N ILE A 127 -16.64 7.86 2.06
CA ILE A 127 -15.56 8.68 2.62
C ILE A 127 -15.43 9.99 1.83
N ALA A 128 -15.39 9.92 0.50
CA ALA A 128 -15.25 11.10 -0.35
C ALA A 128 -16.35 12.13 -0.11
N THR A 129 -17.60 11.67 0.03
CA THR A 129 -18.79 12.52 0.21
C THR A 129 -18.92 13.04 1.65
N THR A 130 -18.64 12.22 2.67
CA THR A 130 -18.81 12.61 4.08
C THR A 130 -17.83 13.69 4.50
N PHE A 131 -16.59 13.65 4.00
CA PHE A 131 -15.53 14.59 4.36
C PHE A 131 -15.45 15.82 3.45
N GLY A 132 -16.27 15.90 2.39
CA GLY A 132 -16.34 17.06 1.51
C GLY A 132 -15.02 17.37 0.79
N PHE A 133 -14.28 16.34 0.36
CA PHE A 133 -12.99 16.54 -0.29
C PHE A 133 -13.12 17.24 -1.65
N PRO A 134 -12.09 17.99 -2.09
CA PRO A 134 -11.98 18.48 -3.46
C PRO A 134 -12.16 17.35 -4.48
N PRO A 135 -12.73 17.63 -5.67
CA PRO A 135 -13.03 16.60 -6.67
C PRO A 135 -11.83 15.71 -7.04
N GLU A 136 -10.63 16.27 -7.07
CA GLU A 136 -9.40 15.55 -7.41
C GLU A 136 -9.02 14.51 -6.35
N ILE A 137 -9.18 14.86 -5.08
CA ILE A 137 -8.91 13.97 -3.94
C ILE A 137 -10.03 12.92 -3.84
N ALA A 138 -11.28 13.32 -4.03
CA ALA A 138 -12.42 12.42 -4.06
C ALA A 138 -12.26 11.35 -5.16
N ALA A 139 -11.90 11.77 -6.38
CA ALA A 139 -11.62 10.85 -7.48
C ALA A 139 -10.48 9.88 -7.13
N GLY A 140 -9.40 10.36 -6.50
CA GLY A 140 -8.32 9.50 -6.03
C GLY A 140 -8.78 8.45 -5.01
N ILE A 141 -9.61 8.83 -4.04
CA ILE A 141 -10.15 7.90 -3.03
C ILE A 141 -11.05 6.84 -3.67
N VAL A 142 -11.93 7.25 -4.58
CA VAL A 142 -12.82 6.31 -5.30
C VAL A 142 -11.99 5.37 -6.18
N LEU A 143 -11.00 5.87 -6.91
CA LEU A 143 -10.09 5.05 -7.72
C LEU A 143 -9.32 4.02 -6.87
N VAL A 144 -8.88 4.39 -5.66
CA VAL A 144 -8.26 3.44 -4.72
C VAL A 144 -9.25 2.37 -4.28
N GLY A 145 -10.51 2.73 -4.04
CA GLY A 145 -11.59 1.79 -3.72
C GLY A 145 -11.98 0.86 -4.87
N SER A 146 -11.94 1.35 -6.12
CA SER A 146 -12.25 0.58 -7.34
C SER A 146 -11.08 -0.27 -7.84
N SER A 147 -9.89 -0.14 -7.24
CA SER A 147 -8.68 -0.86 -7.63
C SER A 147 -8.65 -2.29 -7.06
N PRO A 148 -8.11 -3.27 -7.80
CA PRO A 148 -7.96 -4.64 -7.30
C PRO A 148 -6.93 -4.71 -6.14
N SER A 149 -7.14 -5.66 -5.23
CA SER A 149 -6.23 -5.92 -4.11
C SER A 149 -4.87 -6.49 -4.58
N GLY A 150 -3.78 -6.06 -3.94
CA GLY A 150 -2.40 -6.47 -4.29
C GLY A 150 -1.86 -7.69 -3.52
N LEU A 151 -0.62 -8.08 -3.85
CA LEU A 151 0.11 -9.25 -3.30
C LEU A 151 0.21 -9.29 -1.76
N ALA A 152 0.24 -8.13 -1.12
CA ALA A 152 0.34 -8.04 0.34
C ALA A 152 -0.84 -8.75 1.04
N SER A 153 -2.01 -8.76 0.42
CA SER A 153 -3.19 -9.45 0.95
C SER A 153 -2.98 -10.96 1.08
N ASN A 154 -2.22 -11.59 0.17
CA ASN A 154 -1.91 -13.02 0.22
C ASN A 154 -1.02 -13.37 1.42
N VAL A 155 -0.03 -12.52 1.71
CA VAL A 155 0.82 -12.68 2.91
C VAL A 155 -0.02 -12.54 4.18
N MET A 156 -0.91 -11.55 4.22
CA MET A 156 -1.79 -11.34 5.37
C MET A 156 -2.77 -12.51 5.55
N ALA A 157 -3.33 -13.06 4.48
CA ALA A 157 -4.19 -14.24 4.52
C ALA A 157 -3.45 -15.48 5.05
N PHE A 158 -2.19 -15.65 4.66
CA PHE A 158 -1.34 -16.72 5.21
C PHE A 158 -1.09 -16.55 6.71
N LEU A 159 -0.72 -15.34 7.15
CA LEU A 159 -0.48 -15.04 8.56
C LEU A 159 -1.74 -15.19 9.42
N SER A 160 -2.92 -14.84 8.87
CA SER A 160 -4.20 -14.98 9.56
C SER A 160 -4.77 -16.40 9.53
N LYS A 161 -4.03 -17.38 8.97
CA LYS A 161 -4.49 -18.76 8.75
C LYS A 161 -5.78 -18.83 7.92
N ALA A 162 -6.02 -17.85 7.06
CA ALA A 162 -7.11 -17.86 6.12
C ALA A 162 -6.80 -18.78 4.94
N ASN A 163 -7.78 -18.97 4.05
CA ASN A 163 -7.59 -19.77 2.85
C ASN A 163 -6.70 -19.00 1.85
N LEU A 164 -5.40 -19.28 1.88
CA LEU A 164 -4.41 -18.69 0.97
C LEU A 164 -4.77 -18.94 -0.50
N ALA A 165 -5.18 -20.17 -0.85
CA ALA A 165 -5.55 -20.50 -2.22
C ALA A 165 -6.70 -19.63 -2.74
N LEU A 166 -7.70 -19.37 -1.90
CA LEU A 166 -8.80 -18.45 -2.23
C LEU A 166 -8.29 -17.01 -2.39
N SER A 167 -7.40 -16.53 -1.52
CA SER A 167 -6.82 -15.18 -1.61
C SER A 167 -6.05 -14.96 -2.91
N VAL A 168 -5.18 -15.91 -3.28
CA VAL A 168 -4.41 -15.84 -4.53
C VAL A 168 -5.35 -15.87 -5.74
N THR A 169 -6.35 -16.75 -5.72
CA THR A 169 -7.36 -16.87 -6.78
C THR A 169 -8.18 -15.59 -6.94
N LEU A 170 -8.64 -14.99 -5.84
CA LEU A 170 -9.38 -13.74 -5.86
C LEU A 170 -8.54 -12.60 -6.43
N THR A 171 -7.30 -12.47 -5.96
CA THR A 171 -6.33 -11.48 -6.47
C THR A 171 -6.14 -11.64 -7.99
N ALA A 172 -5.98 -12.88 -8.45
CA ALA A 172 -5.82 -13.21 -9.86
C ALA A 172 -6.99 -12.71 -10.71
N VAL A 173 -8.19 -13.13 -10.34
CA VAL A 173 -9.40 -12.84 -11.12
C VAL A 173 -9.75 -11.35 -11.03
N ALA A 174 -9.62 -10.73 -9.85
CA ALA A 174 -9.85 -9.29 -9.69
C ALA A 174 -8.89 -8.46 -10.55
N THR A 175 -7.61 -8.85 -10.65
CA THR A 175 -6.62 -8.16 -11.49
C THR A 175 -6.95 -8.29 -12.98
N LEU A 176 -7.44 -9.46 -13.42
CA LEU A 176 -7.89 -9.66 -14.80
C LEU A 176 -9.16 -8.87 -15.14
N LEU A 177 -10.06 -8.71 -14.16
CA LEU A 177 -11.30 -7.95 -14.33
C LEU A 177 -11.11 -6.43 -14.21
N ALA A 178 -10.04 -5.98 -13.55
CA ALA A 178 -9.78 -4.57 -13.26
C ALA A 178 -9.82 -3.63 -14.48
N PRO A 179 -9.27 -3.99 -15.67
CA PRO A 179 -9.33 -3.11 -16.84
C PRO A 179 -10.76 -2.76 -17.29
N ILE A 180 -11.75 -3.59 -16.94
CA ILE A 180 -13.16 -3.37 -17.26
C ILE A 180 -13.89 -2.79 -16.05
N MET A 181 -13.69 -3.37 -14.86
CA MET A 181 -14.43 -3.00 -13.66
C MET A 181 -14.04 -1.63 -13.10
N THR A 182 -12.74 -1.33 -13.03
CA THR A 182 -12.24 -0.08 -12.42
C THR A 182 -12.66 1.20 -13.18
N PRO A 183 -12.72 1.27 -14.52
CA PRO A 183 -13.27 2.44 -15.21
C PRO A 183 -14.81 2.52 -15.18
N LEU A 184 -15.51 1.42 -14.91
CA LEU A 184 -16.97 1.39 -14.80
C LEU A 184 -17.49 1.83 -13.42
N LEU A 185 -16.65 1.71 -12.39
CA LEU A 185 -16.96 1.98 -10.97
C LEU A 185 -16.43 3.32 -10.49
#